data_AF-A0AAE0DQU2-F1
#
_entry.id   AF-A0AAE0DQU2-F1
#
_cell.length_a   1.000
_cell.length_b   1.000
_cell.length_c   1.000
_cell.angle_alpha   90.00
_cell.angle_beta   90.00
_cell.angle_gamma   90.00
#
_symmetry.space_group_name_H-M   'P 1'
#
loop_
_entity.id
_entity.type
_entity.pdbx_description
1 polymer ?
#
loop_
_entity_poly.entity_id
_entity_poly.type
_entity_poly.pdbx_seq_one_letter_code
_entity_poly.pdbx_strand_id
1 'polypeptide(L)'
;MNSRNRRMMMEGMKQLIKLLYRNSNRLYPIRTASLQNWRVIYVNNRETNRRQRAEIELLNERLNNEARRIKSLERESDRLRSEISLLESKLGHGDFTSANTKVLRMVNTLAFDNEAKQTIEALQTELQKTKEKLQAVEELKSQSGDTGALVDSYISGKVLQLKEQIATLEKREERYKTVFADRISVFRRACCELFGYKIVMDEHQRPNGIPVTRFTLQSIYAQSGDEKLEFEYESGNTNILVNDYTSQHEISRQIEIFIRKMNSIPAFTANLTVESFNRRTLS
;
A
#
# COMPACT_ATOMS: atom_id res chain seq x y z
N MET A 1 -67.01 -35.42 69.74
CA MET A 1 -65.59 -35.54 69.33
C MET A 1 -64.79 -36.26 70.42
N ASN A 2 -64.33 -37.49 70.15
CA ASN A 2 -63.75 -38.40 71.14
C ASN A 2 -62.37 -37.92 71.66
N SER A 3 -62.04 -38.11 72.94
CA SER A 3 -60.79 -37.64 73.59
C SER A 3 -59.51 -38.17 72.91
N ARG A 4 -59.64 -39.30 72.20
CA ARG A 4 -58.59 -39.93 71.39
C ARG A 4 -58.24 -39.14 70.13
N ASN A 5 -59.24 -38.54 69.45
CA ASN A 5 -59.01 -37.74 68.24
C ASN A 5 -58.29 -36.41 68.55
N ARG A 6 -58.59 -35.79 69.71
CA ARG A 6 -57.89 -34.58 70.16
C ARG A 6 -56.42 -34.85 70.46
N ARG A 7 -56.09 -35.99 71.10
CA ARG A 7 -54.70 -36.42 71.32
C ARG A 7 -53.95 -36.67 70.01
N MET A 8 -54.59 -37.34 69.06
CA MET A 8 -53.97 -37.65 67.76
C MET A 8 -53.70 -36.38 66.95
N MET A 9 -54.61 -35.41 66.97
CA MET A 9 -54.42 -34.11 66.31
C MET A 9 -53.30 -33.29 66.97
N MET A 10 -53.23 -33.27 68.30
CA MET A 10 -52.15 -32.59 69.03
C MET A 10 -50.78 -33.22 68.76
N GLU A 11 -50.70 -34.54 68.65
CA GLU A 11 -49.45 -35.23 68.33
C GLU A 11 -49.03 -35.00 66.87
N GLY A 12 -50.00 -34.95 65.95
CA GLY A 12 -49.77 -34.51 64.56
C GLY A 12 -49.24 -33.08 64.48
N MET A 13 -49.81 -32.13 65.23
CA MET A 13 -49.33 -30.75 65.30
C MET A 13 -47.91 -30.65 65.86
N LYS A 14 -47.57 -31.43 66.91
CA LYS A 14 -46.19 -31.48 67.44
C LYS A 14 -45.19 -32.02 66.42
N GLN A 15 -45.57 -33.03 65.64
CA GLN A 15 -44.71 -33.55 64.57
C GLN A 15 -44.51 -32.52 63.46
N LEU A 16 -45.57 -31.79 63.09
CA LEU A 16 -45.51 -30.74 62.07
C LEU A 16 -44.62 -29.57 62.52
N ILE A 17 -44.73 -29.14 63.79
CA ILE A 17 -43.85 -28.11 64.38
C ILE A 17 -42.39 -28.59 64.40
N LYS A 18 -42.12 -29.84 64.77
CA LYS A 18 -40.76 -30.42 64.73
C LYS A 18 -40.20 -30.44 63.31
N LEU A 19 -41.01 -30.81 62.31
CA LEU A 19 -40.63 -30.81 60.90
C LEU A 19 -40.32 -29.41 60.38
N LEU A 20 -41.17 -28.43 60.69
CA LEU A 20 -40.96 -27.03 60.31
C LEU A 20 -39.69 -26.46 60.94
N TYR A 21 -39.45 -26.72 62.24
CA TYR A 21 -38.23 -26.27 62.92
C TYR A 21 -36.96 -26.91 62.34
N ARG A 22 -37.02 -28.22 62.04
CA ARG A 22 -35.90 -28.97 61.44
C ARG A 22 -35.60 -28.51 60.02
N ASN A 23 -36.64 -28.16 59.25
CA ASN A 23 -36.49 -27.64 57.89
C ASN A 23 -35.94 -26.20 57.91
N SER A 24 -36.44 -25.34 58.80
CA SER A 24 -35.93 -23.97 59.01
C SER A 24 -34.45 -23.97 59.39
N ASN A 25 -34.03 -24.84 60.31
CA ASN A 25 -32.63 -24.97 60.72
C ASN A 25 -31.71 -25.52 59.62
N ARG A 26 -32.24 -26.28 58.66
CA ARG A 26 -31.47 -26.74 57.49
C ARG A 26 -31.35 -25.65 56.42
N LEU A 27 -32.38 -24.85 56.22
CA LEU A 27 -32.42 -23.80 55.20
C LEU A 27 -31.64 -22.55 55.60
N TYR A 28 -31.59 -22.20 56.90
CA TYR A 28 -30.88 -21.04 57.40
C TYR A 28 -29.39 -20.98 56.99
N PRO A 29 -28.55 -22.01 57.24
CA PRO A 29 -27.13 -21.99 56.86
C PRO A 29 -26.91 -21.96 55.34
N ILE A 30 -27.82 -22.53 54.55
CA ILE A 30 -27.73 -22.51 53.08
C ILE A 30 -27.98 -21.09 52.56
N ARG A 31 -28.98 -20.38 53.11
CA ARG A 31 -29.27 -18.99 52.72
C ARG A 31 -28.14 -18.05 53.14
N THR A 32 -27.56 -18.23 54.32
CA THR A 32 -26.42 -17.40 54.76
C THR A 32 -25.16 -17.67 53.93
N ALA A 33 -24.87 -18.93 53.58
CA ALA A 33 -23.76 -19.27 52.69
C ALA A 33 -23.94 -18.68 51.27
N SER A 34 -25.15 -18.74 50.73
CA SER A 34 -25.47 -18.14 49.42
C SER A 34 -25.29 -16.62 49.42
N LEU A 35 -25.76 -15.93 50.47
CA LEU A 35 -25.56 -14.49 50.63
C LEU A 35 -24.08 -14.12 50.79
N GLN A 36 -23.31 -14.92 51.53
CA GLN A 36 -21.88 -14.72 51.71
C GLN A 36 -21.13 -14.89 50.38
N ASN A 37 -21.45 -15.93 49.59
CA ASN A 37 -20.86 -16.16 48.28
C ASN A 37 -21.20 -15.01 47.31
N TRP A 38 -22.46 -14.58 47.28
CA TRP A 38 -22.89 -13.44 46.47
C TRP A 38 -22.15 -12.15 46.86
N ARG A 39 -21.95 -11.90 48.15
CA ARG A 39 -21.17 -10.76 48.64
C ARG A 39 -19.71 -10.82 48.17
N VAL A 40 -19.07 -11.99 48.22
CA VAL A 40 -17.70 -12.19 47.74
C VAL A 40 -17.62 -11.93 46.23
N ILE A 41 -18.53 -12.49 45.45
CA ILE A 41 -18.59 -12.30 43.99
C ILE A 41 -18.80 -10.82 43.65
N TYR A 42 -19.73 -10.14 44.34
CA TYR A 42 -20.01 -8.72 44.14
C TYR A 42 -18.78 -7.85 44.43
N VAL A 43 -18.09 -8.09 45.55
CA VAL A 43 -16.88 -7.35 45.91
C VAL A 43 -15.75 -7.61 44.91
N ASN A 44 -15.54 -8.87 44.51
CA ASN A 44 -14.53 -9.21 43.52
C ASN A 44 -14.81 -8.54 42.17
N ASN A 45 -16.05 -8.61 41.68
CA ASN A 45 -16.45 -7.98 40.42
C ASN A 45 -16.31 -6.45 40.50
N ARG A 46 -16.66 -5.84 41.63
CA ARG A 46 -16.45 -4.40 41.85
C ARG A 46 -14.97 -4.03 41.79
N GLU A 47 -14.10 -4.83 42.37
CA GLU A 47 -12.66 -4.60 42.37
C GLU A 47 -12.05 -4.81 40.97
N THR A 48 -12.46 -5.84 40.25
CA THR A 48 -12.08 -6.06 38.84
C THR A 48 -12.50 -4.89 37.96
N ASN A 49 -13.74 -4.43 38.07
CA ASN A 49 -14.22 -3.25 37.34
C ASN A 49 -13.42 -1.99 37.70
N ARG A 50 -13.04 -1.83 38.97
CA ARG A 50 -12.22 -0.70 39.42
C ARG A 50 -10.84 -0.73 38.76
N ARG A 51 -10.19 -1.90 38.72
CA ARG A 51 -8.89 -2.07 38.06
C ARG A 51 -8.97 -1.80 36.56
N GLN A 52 -9.98 -2.34 35.89
CA GLN A 52 -10.21 -2.11 34.46
C GLN A 52 -10.43 -0.63 34.15
N ARG A 53 -11.21 0.08 34.98
CA ARG A 53 -11.40 1.53 34.81
C ARG A 53 -10.10 2.32 34.97
N ALA A 54 -9.29 2.00 35.98
CA ALA A 54 -8.01 2.66 36.19
C ALA A 54 -7.02 2.38 35.05
N GLU A 55 -7.02 1.16 34.50
CA GLU A 55 -6.20 0.80 33.34
C GLU A 55 -6.64 1.56 32.08
N ILE A 56 -7.94 1.65 31.81
CA ILE A 56 -8.49 2.44 30.70
C ILE A 56 -8.11 3.92 30.83
N GLU A 57 -8.17 4.47 32.04
CA GLU A 57 -7.79 5.85 32.31
C GLU A 57 -6.30 6.11 32.03
N LEU A 58 -5.42 5.21 32.49
CA LEU A 58 -3.99 5.28 32.21
C LEU A 58 -3.68 5.14 30.71
N LEU A 59 -4.35 4.22 30.02
CA LEU A 59 -4.19 4.03 28.57
C LEU A 59 -4.67 5.25 27.79
N ASN A 60 -5.78 5.88 28.20
CA ASN A 60 -6.27 7.11 27.59
C ASN A 60 -5.30 8.28 27.80
N GLU A 61 -4.70 8.40 28.99
CA GLU A 61 -3.70 9.44 29.24
C GLU A 61 -2.45 9.26 28.39
N ARG A 62 -1.95 8.02 28.25
CA ARG A 62 -0.85 7.70 27.33
C ARG A 62 -1.21 8.01 25.88
N LEU A 63 -2.41 7.61 25.43
CA LEU A 63 -2.89 7.90 24.09
C LEU A 63 -2.94 9.41 23.82
N ASN A 64 -3.43 10.19 24.78
CA ASN A 64 -3.48 11.65 24.69
C ASN A 64 -2.08 12.28 24.67
N ASN A 65 -1.10 11.71 25.37
CA ASN A 65 0.28 12.17 25.33
C ASN A 65 0.91 11.89 23.95
N GLU A 66 0.77 10.67 23.44
CA GLU A 66 1.28 10.32 22.11
C GLU A 66 0.59 11.14 21.00
N ALA A 67 -0.71 11.39 21.10
CA ALA A 67 -1.42 12.27 20.17
C ALA A 67 -0.88 13.71 20.17
N ARG A 68 -0.49 14.24 21.35
CA ARG A 68 0.18 15.55 21.45
C ARG A 68 1.58 15.52 20.83
N ARG A 69 2.32 14.44 21.04
CA ARG A 69 3.66 14.26 20.48
C ARG A 69 3.64 14.18 18.96
N ILE A 70 2.69 13.43 18.39
CA ILE A 70 2.47 13.35 16.94
C ILE A 70 2.20 14.74 16.36
N LYS A 71 1.26 15.50 16.94
CA LYS A 71 0.98 16.88 16.49
C LYS A 71 2.19 17.81 16.56
N SER A 72 3.06 17.63 17.55
CA SER A 72 4.30 18.41 17.65
C SER A 72 5.28 18.04 16.54
N LEU A 73 5.42 16.75 16.23
CA LEU A 73 6.31 16.25 15.19
C LEU A 73 5.82 16.63 13.79
N GLU A 74 4.49 16.61 13.55
CA GLU A 74 3.89 17.07 12.30
C GLU A 74 4.22 18.54 12.02
N ARG A 75 4.06 19.41 13.03
CA ARG A 75 4.43 20.84 12.91
C ARG A 75 5.91 21.04 12.62
N GLU A 76 6.77 20.24 13.22
CA GLU A 76 8.21 20.31 12.97
C GLU A 76 8.55 19.81 11.55
N SER A 77 7.88 18.76 11.09
CA SER A 77 8.01 18.28 9.71
C SER A 77 7.61 19.36 8.70
N ASP A 78 6.51 20.08 8.92
CA ASP A 78 6.08 21.16 8.03
C ASP A 78 7.04 22.36 8.04
N ARG A 79 7.62 22.68 9.21
CA ARG A 79 8.69 23.70 9.32
C ARG A 79 9.93 23.30 8.53
N LEU A 80 10.42 22.07 8.71
CA LEU A 80 11.59 21.56 7.99
C LEU A 80 11.36 21.50 6.49
N ARG A 81 10.16 21.10 6.04
CA ARG A 81 9.78 21.14 4.61
C ARG A 81 9.85 22.56 4.04
N SER A 82 9.39 23.55 4.81
CA SER A 82 9.45 24.95 4.40
C SER A 82 10.90 25.46 4.34
N GLU A 83 11.75 25.06 5.28
CA GLU A 83 13.17 25.39 5.29
C GLU A 83 13.93 24.76 4.11
N ILE A 84 13.67 23.49 3.82
CA ILE A 84 14.25 22.79 2.66
C ILE A 84 13.88 23.52 1.37
N SER A 85 12.60 23.86 1.18
CA SER A 85 12.15 24.57 -0.03
C SER A 85 12.85 25.93 -0.20
N LEU A 86 13.05 26.67 0.90
CA LEU A 86 13.79 27.93 0.87
C LEU A 86 15.27 27.72 0.51
N LEU A 87 15.91 26.70 1.10
CA LEU A 87 17.31 26.38 0.84
C LEU A 87 17.53 25.87 -0.59
N GLU A 88 16.63 25.04 -1.12
CA GLU A 88 16.66 24.58 -2.51
C GLU A 88 16.52 25.74 -3.49
N SER A 89 15.63 26.70 -3.22
CA SER A 89 15.50 27.91 -4.04
C SER A 89 16.78 28.73 -4.03
N LYS A 90 17.41 28.94 -2.86
CA LYS A 90 18.68 29.66 -2.73
C LYS A 90 19.81 28.95 -3.48
N LEU A 91 19.88 27.63 -3.36
CA LEU A 91 20.89 26.81 -4.03
C LEU A 91 20.69 26.82 -5.55
N GLY A 92 19.44 26.78 -6.03
CA GLY A 92 19.10 26.91 -7.45
C GLY A 92 19.43 28.27 -8.06
N HIS A 93 19.51 29.34 -7.25
CA HIS A 93 19.95 30.67 -7.68
C HIS A 93 21.46 30.89 -7.53
N GLY A 94 22.18 29.92 -6.95
CA GLY A 94 23.61 30.04 -6.70
C GLY A 94 23.94 31.01 -5.56
N ASP A 95 23.03 31.23 -4.61
CA ASP A 95 23.29 32.03 -3.42
C ASP A 95 24.38 31.36 -2.57
N PHE A 96 25.44 32.09 -2.26
CA PHE A 96 26.52 31.61 -1.41
C PHE A 96 26.80 32.59 -0.27
N THR A 97 27.14 32.05 0.90
CA THR A 97 27.58 32.86 2.04
C THR A 97 29.09 33.01 2.01
N SER A 98 29.59 34.25 1.99
CA SER A 98 31.02 34.56 1.95
C SER A 98 31.84 34.01 3.14
N ALA A 99 31.18 33.52 4.20
CA ALA A 99 31.82 32.86 5.35
C ALA A 99 32.32 31.43 5.03
N ASN A 100 31.59 30.69 4.19
CA ASN A 100 31.90 29.27 3.88
C ASN A 100 32.41 29.05 2.45
N THR A 101 32.18 29.99 1.53
CA THR A 101 32.49 29.78 0.11
C THR A 101 33.16 31.01 -0.49
N LYS A 102 34.37 30.83 -1.05
CA LYS A 102 35.05 31.85 -1.87
C LYS A 102 34.84 31.52 -3.34
N VAL A 103 34.10 32.38 -4.04
CA VAL A 103 33.89 32.26 -5.49
C VAL A 103 34.99 33.06 -6.20
N LEU A 104 35.86 32.36 -6.92
CA LEU A 104 36.90 32.97 -7.74
C LEU A 104 36.48 32.94 -9.21
N ARG A 105 36.53 34.10 -9.87
CA ARG A 105 36.41 34.20 -11.33
C ARG A 105 37.78 34.56 -11.88
N MET A 106 38.24 33.80 -12.86
CA MET A 106 39.43 34.14 -13.62
C MET A 106 39.08 35.30 -14.56
N VAL A 107 39.60 36.50 -14.26
CA VAL A 107 39.46 37.66 -15.14
C VAL A 107 40.75 37.77 -15.96
N ASN A 108 40.72 37.25 -17.19
CA ASN A 108 41.79 37.48 -18.14
C ASN A 108 41.44 38.75 -18.93
N THR A 109 42.00 39.90 -18.53
CA THR A 109 41.71 41.24 -19.09
C THR A 109 42.15 41.44 -20.54
N LEU A 110 42.55 40.39 -21.26
CA LEU A 110 43.02 40.46 -22.65
C LEU A 110 42.30 39.50 -23.62
N ALA A 111 41.41 38.62 -23.14
CA ALA A 111 40.80 37.57 -23.98
C ALA A 111 39.31 37.81 -24.31
N PHE A 112 38.48 38.24 -23.36
CA PHE A 112 37.02 38.25 -23.54
C PHE A 112 36.55 39.24 -24.63
N ASP A 113 37.17 40.41 -24.73
CA ASP A 113 36.82 41.39 -25.78
C ASP A 113 37.50 41.12 -27.12
N ASN A 114 38.59 40.35 -27.12
CA ASN A 114 39.41 40.13 -28.31
C ASN A 114 39.00 38.87 -29.06
N GLU A 115 38.64 37.81 -28.33
CA GLU A 115 38.23 36.54 -28.92
C GLU A 115 36.86 36.65 -29.58
N ALA A 116 35.90 37.37 -28.96
CA ALA A 116 34.59 37.68 -29.54
C ALA A 116 34.71 38.61 -30.76
N LYS A 117 35.58 39.63 -30.71
CA LYS A 117 35.83 40.51 -31.87
C LYS A 117 36.52 39.77 -33.02
N GLN A 118 37.51 38.93 -32.71
CA GLN A 118 38.20 38.10 -33.70
C GLN A 118 37.27 37.04 -34.29
N THR A 119 36.37 36.43 -33.49
CA THR A 119 35.34 35.53 -34.05
C THR A 119 34.35 36.30 -34.89
N ILE A 120 33.94 37.50 -34.51
CA ILE A 120 33.04 38.34 -35.32
C ILE A 120 33.71 38.70 -36.65
N GLU A 121 34.97 39.13 -36.66
CA GLU A 121 35.72 39.45 -37.90
C GLU A 121 35.99 38.20 -38.75
N ALA A 122 36.36 37.07 -38.13
CA ALA A 122 36.51 35.79 -38.82
C ALA A 122 35.19 35.32 -39.43
N LEU A 123 34.07 35.44 -38.71
CA LEU A 123 32.74 35.10 -39.21
C LEU A 123 32.28 36.05 -40.30
N GLN A 124 32.61 37.35 -40.22
CA GLN A 124 32.30 38.33 -41.28
C GLN A 124 33.09 38.04 -42.56
N THR A 125 34.37 37.70 -42.45
CA THR A 125 35.19 37.33 -43.61
C THR A 125 34.76 35.98 -44.20
N GLU A 126 34.39 35.01 -43.37
CA GLU A 126 33.81 33.76 -43.84
C GLU A 126 32.44 33.95 -44.48
N LEU A 127 31.58 34.82 -43.93
CA LEU A 127 30.30 35.19 -44.52
C LEU A 127 30.47 35.87 -45.87
N GLN A 128 31.42 36.80 -45.99
CA GLN A 128 31.70 37.47 -47.25
C GLN A 128 32.24 36.47 -48.30
N LYS A 129 33.14 35.57 -47.90
CA LYS A 129 33.68 34.51 -48.77
C LYS A 129 32.63 33.48 -49.15
N THR A 130 31.71 33.12 -48.26
CA THR A 130 30.58 32.24 -48.59
C THR A 130 29.55 32.96 -49.45
N LYS A 131 29.32 34.25 -49.26
CA LYS A 131 28.45 35.06 -50.12
C LYS A 131 29.01 35.16 -51.55
N GLU A 132 30.31 35.40 -51.71
CA GLU A 132 30.98 35.39 -53.02
C GLU A 132 30.94 33.99 -53.67
N LYS A 133 31.16 32.92 -52.89
CA LYS A 133 31.00 31.55 -53.37
C LYS A 133 29.55 31.23 -53.71
N LEU A 134 28.58 31.72 -52.96
CA LEU A 134 27.16 31.47 -53.19
C LEU A 134 26.67 32.25 -54.41
N GLN A 135 27.21 33.43 -54.65
CA GLN A 135 27.00 34.23 -55.86
C GLN A 135 27.63 33.54 -57.09
N ALA A 136 28.85 33.02 -56.96
CA ALA A 136 29.47 32.18 -58.00
C ALA A 136 28.71 30.86 -58.21
N VAL A 137 28.15 30.27 -57.14
CA VAL A 137 27.29 29.09 -57.22
C VAL A 137 25.92 29.44 -57.81
N GLU A 138 25.35 30.61 -57.60
CA GLU A 138 24.11 31.07 -58.24
C GLU A 138 24.30 31.36 -59.73
N GLU A 139 25.46 31.92 -60.10
CA GLU A 139 25.91 32.06 -61.49
C GLU A 139 26.20 30.70 -62.15
N LEU A 140 26.68 29.70 -61.40
CA LEU A 140 26.85 28.31 -61.87
C LEU A 140 25.55 27.48 -61.81
N LYS A 141 24.59 27.83 -60.96
CA LYS A 141 23.26 27.19 -60.82
C LYS A 141 22.31 27.63 -61.90
N SER A 142 22.56 28.79 -62.52
CA SER A 142 21.96 29.16 -63.80
C SER A 142 22.54 28.35 -64.98
N GLN A 143 23.57 27.51 -64.75
CA GLN A 143 24.17 26.63 -65.77
C GLN A 143 24.28 25.13 -65.38
N SER A 144 24.01 24.70 -64.14
CA SER A 144 24.08 23.29 -63.75
C SER A 144 23.15 22.96 -62.57
N GLY A 145 22.16 22.08 -62.81
CA GLY A 145 21.17 21.63 -61.81
C GLY A 145 21.60 20.42 -60.98
N ASP A 146 22.88 20.07 -60.94
CA ASP A 146 23.33 18.73 -60.51
C ASP A 146 23.67 18.61 -59.01
N THR A 147 23.97 19.72 -58.33
CA THR A 147 24.40 19.67 -56.92
C THR A 147 23.23 19.42 -55.94
N GLY A 148 22.02 19.83 -56.28
CA GLY A 148 20.82 19.60 -55.46
C GLY A 148 20.40 18.13 -55.42
N ALA A 149 20.53 17.44 -56.56
CA ALA A 149 20.19 16.02 -56.68
C ALA A 149 21.10 15.11 -55.82
N LEU A 150 22.38 15.47 -55.67
CA LEU A 150 23.33 14.73 -54.84
C LEU A 150 23.01 14.82 -53.34
N VAL A 151 22.62 16.00 -52.86
CA VAL A 151 22.25 16.21 -51.45
C VAL A 151 20.91 15.52 -51.14
N ASP A 152 19.93 15.63 -52.03
CA ASP A 152 18.64 14.96 -51.89
C ASP A 152 18.78 13.43 -51.94
N SER A 153 19.66 12.90 -52.79
CA SER A 153 20.00 11.47 -52.83
C SER A 153 20.63 10.99 -51.52
N TYR A 154 21.57 11.75 -50.96
CA TYR A 154 22.22 11.40 -49.69
C TYR A 154 21.24 11.44 -48.49
N ILE A 155 20.39 12.46 -48.42
CA ILE A 155 19.36 12.59 -47.38
C ILE A 155 18.32 11.47 -47.53
N SER A 156 17.86 11.21 -48.75
CA SER A 156 16.92 10.12 -49.05
C SER A 156 17.48 8.76 -48.63
N GLY A 157 18.76 8.48 -48.93
CA GLY A 157 19.45 7.27 -48.50
C GLY A 157 19.51 7.11 -46.97
N LYS A 158 19.84 8.20 -46.24
CA LYS A 158 19.83 8.19 -44.76
C LYS A 158 18.43 7.98 -44.18
N VAL A 159 17.41 8.61 -44.76
CA VAL A 159 16.01 8.43 -44.34
C VAL A 159 15.56 6.98 -44.54
N LEU A 160 15.95 6.35 -45.65
CA LEU A 160 15.66 4.94 -45.94
C LEU A 160 16.35 4.02 -44.93
N GLN A 161 17.63 4.27 -44.65
CA GLN A 161 18.40 3.52 -43.65
C GLN A 161 17.82 3.65 -42.24
N LEU A 162 17.40 4.86 -41.83
CA LEU A 162 16.76 5.09 -40.54
C LEU A 162 15.40 4.41 -40.45
N LYS A 163 14.59 4.45 -41.52
CA LYS A 163 13.31 3.72 -41.58
C LYS A 163 13.51 2.21 -41.45
N GLU A 164 14.53 1.66 -42.09
CA GLU A 164 14.87 0.24 -41.95
C GLU A 164 15.31 -0.08 -40.51
N GLN A 165 16.13 0.77 -39.89
CA GLN A 165 16.50 0.61 -38.48
C GLN A 165 15.29 0.64 -37.56
N ILE A 166 14.38 1.60 -37.74
CA ILE A 166 13.12 1.67 -36.97
C ILE A 166 12.33 0.38 -37.14
N ALA A 167 12.12 -0.09 -38.37
CA ALA A 167 11.39 -1.33 -38.63
C ALA A 167 12.06 -2.55 -37.96
N THR A 168 13.39 -2.62 -37.95
CA THR A 168 14.09 -3.71 -37.25
C THR A 168 13.97 -3.62 -35.73
N LEU A 169 13.97 -2.41 -35.16
CA LEU A 169 13.79 -2.18 -33.73
C LEU A 169 12.37 -2.50 -33.29
N GLU A 170 11.35 -2.04 -34.03
CA GLU A 170 9.94 -2.36 -33.79
C GLU A 170 9.71 -3.87 -33.83
N LYS A 171 10.27 -4.57 -34.84
CA LYS A 171 10.20 -6.04 -34.93
C LYS A 171 10.92 -6.75 -33.78
N ARG A 172 11.95 -6.15 -33.18
CA ARG A 172 12.61 -6.70 -31.99
C ARG A 172 11.77 -6.45 -30.74
N GLU A 173 11.21 -5.25 -30.58
CA GLU A 173 10.31 -4.90 -29.48
C GLU A 173 9.10 -5.83 -29.43
N GLU A 174 8.45 -6.06 -30.58
CA GLU A 174 7.28 -6.94 -30.66
C GLU A 174 7.62 -8.38 -30.27
N ARG A 175 8.80 -8.86 -30.68
CA ARG A 175 9.31 -10.17 -30.24
C ARG A 175 9.56 -10.21 -28.74
N TYR A 176 10.10 -9.15 -28.15
CA TYR A 176 10.32 -9.09 -26.70
C TYR A 176 9.00 -9.09 -25.93
N LYS A 177 7.99 -8.33 -26.37
CA LYS A 177 6.63 -8.36 -25.77
C LYS A 177 6.03 -9.75 -25.80
N THR A 178 6.15 -10.43 -26.94
CA THR A 178 5.64 -11.81 -27.12
C THR A 178 6.36 -12.77 -26.17
N VAL A 179 7.70 -12.74 -26.15
CA VAL A 179 8.49 -13.61 -25.25
C VAL A 179 8.17 -13.33 -23.79
N PHE A 180 8.02 -12.07 -23.40
CA PHE A 180 7.65 -11.69 -22.04
C PHE A 180 6.27 -12.23 -21.66
N ALA A 181 5.27 -12.05 -22.52
CA ALA A 181 3.92 -12.58 -22.32
C ALA A 181 3.93 -14.11 -22.16
N ASP A 182 4.69 -14.83 -22.99
CA ASP A 182 4.85 -16.28 -22.90
C ASP A 182 5.48 -16.71 -21.56
N ARG A 183 6.54 -16.01 -21.11
CA ARG A 183 7.22 -16.31 -19.85
C ARG A 183 6.30 -16.06 -18.64
N ILE A 184 5.57 -14.95 -18.63
CA ILE A 184 4.59 -14.66 -17.58
C ILE A 184 3.45 -15.67 -17.59
N SER A 185 2.98 -16.10 -18.76
CA SER A 185 1.96 -17.15 -18.89
C SER A 185 2.43 -18.49 -18.30
N VAL A 186 3.66 -18.92 -18.59
CA VAL A 186 4.26 -20.13 -18.00
C VAL A 186 4.35 -20.00 -16.47
N PHE A 187 4.84 -18.86 -15.97
CA PHE A 187 4.96 -18.62 -14.54
C PHE A 187 3.61 -18.67 -13.82
N ARG A 188 2.58 -18.00 -14.36
CA ARG A 188 1.22 -18.01 -13.79
C ARG A 188 0.61 -19.42 -13.78
N ARG A 189 0.86 -20.22 -14.82
CA ARG A 189 0.43 -21.63 -14.85
C ARG A 189 1.12 -22.43 -13.75
N ALA A 190 2.43 -22.29 -13.58
CA ALA A 190 3.16 -22.93 -12.50
C ALA A 190 2.63 -22.52 -11.12
N CYS A 191 2.36 -21.23 -10.87
CA CYS A 191 1.75 -20.78 -9.62
C CYS A 191 0.36 -21.40 -9.38
N CYS A 192 -0.44 -21.54 -10.43
CA CYS A 192 -1.76 -22.16 -10.37
C CYS A 192 -1.67 -23.63 -9.96
N GLU A 193 -0.72 -24.38 -10.53
CA GLU A 193 -0.49 -25.79 -10.22
C GLU A 193 0.14 -26.00 -8.83
N LEU A 194 1.09 -25.15 -8.44
CA LEU A 194 1.81 -25.29 -7.17
C LEU A 194 1.02 -24.80 -5.96
N PHE A 195 0.29 -23.69 -6.09
CA PHE A 195 -0.36 -23.02 -4.96
C PHE A 195 -1.89 -23.05 -5.03
N GLY A 196 -2.47 -23.50 -6.14
CA GLY A 196 -3.92 -23.59 -6.32
C GLY A 196 -4.61 -22.25 -6.60
N TYR A 197 -3.87 -21.24 -7.07
CA TYR A 197 -4.41 -19.92 -7.40
C TYR A 197 -4.07 -19.46 -8.81
N LYS A 198 -5.09 -19.10 -9.57
CA LYS A 198 -4.97 -18.33 -10.81
C LYS A 198 -4.78 -16.86 -10.45
N ILE A 199 -3.58 -16.35 -10.67
CA ILE A 199 -3.21 -14.94 -10.41
C ILE A 199 -3.47 -14.13 -11.68
N VAL A 200 -4.14 -12.99 -11.60
CA VAL A 200 -4.32 -12.01 -12.69
C VAL A 200 -3.78 -10.66 -12.21
N MET A 201 -3.15 -9.90 -13.10
CA MET A 201 -2.61 -8.56 -12.81
C MET A 201 -3.35 -7.55 -13.66
N ASP A 202 -3.90 -6.52 -13.02
CA ASP A 202 -4.63 -5.43 -13.65
C ASP A 202 -4.08 -4.08 -13.17
N GLU A 203 -3.93 -3.12 -14.08
CA GLU A 203 -3.60 -1.74 -13.72
C GLU A 203 -4.87 -1.00 -13.34
N HIS A 204 -4.90 -0.43 -12.14
CA HIS A 204 -6.01 0.38 -11.66
C HIS A 204 -5.53 1.77 -11.25
N GLN A 205 -6.41 2.75 -11.39
CA GLN A 205 -6.19 4.07 -10.83
C GLN A 205 -7.11 4.23 -9.62
N ARG A 206 -6.53 4.57 -8.46
CA ARG A 206 -7.32 4.94 -7.30
C ARG A 206 -8.06 6.27 -7.58
N PRO A 207 -9.14 6.58 -6.83
CA PRO A 207 -9.88 7.84 -6.98
C PRO A 207 -9.02 9.10 -6.81
N ASN A 208 -7.85 8.97 -6.19
CA ASN A 208 -6.86 10.03 -6.00
C ASN A 208 -5.86 10.17 -7.19
N GLY A 209 -6.05 9.43 -8.28
CA GLY A 209 -5.22 9.48 -9.49
C GLY A 209 -3.89 8.72 -9.41
N ILE A 210 -3.62 8.02 -8.31
CA ILE A 210 -2.37 7.24 -8.15
C ILE A 210 -2.53 5.88 -8.85
N PRO A 211 -1.62 5.50 -9.77
CA PRO A 211 -1.63 4.19 -10.38
C PRO A 211 -1.24 3.13 -9.36
N VAL A 212 -2.05 2.09 -9.25
CA VAL A 212 -1.81 0.93 -8.38
C VAL A 212 -1.96 -0.36 -9.18
N THR A 213 -1.13 -1.34 -8.85
CA THR A 213 -1.24 -2.67 -9.46
C THR A 213 -2.17 -3.53 -8.62
N ARG A 214 -3.25 -4.02 -9.22
CA ARG A 214 -4.18 -4.94 -8.56
C ARG A 214 -3.85 -6.37 -8.96
N PHE A 215 -3.76 -7.26 -7.98
CA PHE A 215 -3.64 -8.68 -8.16
C PHE A 215 -4.93 -9.39 -7.76
N THR A 216 -5.50 -10.15 -8.68
CA THR A 216 -6.67 -10.97 -8.43
C THR A 216 -6.25 -12.43 -8.32
N LEU A 217 -6.52 -13.06 -7.19
CA LEU A 217 -6.27 -14.47 -6.93
C LEU A 217 -7.61 -15.21 -6.93
N GLN A 218 -7.77 -16.13 -7.87
CA GLN A 218 -8.91 -17.02 -7.95
C GLN A 218 -8.47 -18.44 -7.61
N SER A 219 -9.10 -19.07 -6.61
CA SER A 219 -8.77 -20.45 -6.25
C SER A 219 -9.21 -21.41 -7.37
N ILE A 220 -8.43 -22.46 -7.63
CA ILE A 220 -8.85 -23.56 -8.52
C ILE A 220 -10.06 -24.33 -7.97
N TYR A 221 -10.32 -24.22 -6.67
CA TYR A 221 -11.44 -24.87 -5.99
C TYR A 221 -12.67 -23.96 -5.88
N ALA A 222 -12.61 -22.73 -6.39
CA ALA A 222 -13.73 -21.79 -6.38
C ALA A 222 -14.98 -22.41 -6.99
N GLN A 223 -16.13 -22.21 -6.35
CA GLN A 223 -17.42 -22.73 -6.82
C GLN A 223 -18.10 -21.77 -7.79
N SER A 224 -17.80 -20.48 -7.67
CA SER A 224 -18.30 -19.40 -8.53
C SER A 224 -17.18 -18.49 -9.05
N GLY A 225 -17.48 -17.74 -10.11
CA GLY A 225 -16.57 -16.71 -10.65
C GLY A 225 -16.32 -15.54 -9.69
N ASP A 226 -17.17 -15.39 -8.68
CA ASP A 226 -17.15 -14.28 -7.74
C ASP A 226 -16.26 -14.56 -6.51
N GLU A 227 -15.83 -15.81 -6.31
CA GLU A 227 -14.88 -16.23 -5.28
C GLU A 227 -13.44 -15.86 -5.66
N LYS A 228 -13.16 -14.56 -5.64
CA LYS A 228 -11.86 -13.98 -5.95
C LYS A 228 -11.36 -13.12 -4.80
N LEU A 229 -10.08 -13.27 -4.50
CA LEU A 229 -9.34 -12.39 -3.59
C LEU A 229 -8.69 -11.29 -4.42
N GLU A 230 -8.78 -10.05 -3.97
CA GLU A 230 -8.22 -8.92 -4.69
C GLU A 230 -7.25 -8.19 -3.78
N PHE A 231 -6.07 -7.87 -4.29
CA PHE A 231 -5.00 -7.23 -3.55
C PHE A 231 -4.49 -6.01 -4.32
N GLU A 232 -4.25 -4.91 -3.62
CA GLU A 232 -3.49 -3.78 -4.14
C GLU A 232 -2.03 -3.92 -3.75
N TYR A 233 -1.15 -3.77 -4.73
CA TYR A 233 0.30 -3.72 -4.55
C TYR A 233 0.81 -2.30 -4.81
N GLU A 234 1.48 -1.75 -3.80
CA GLU A 234 2.07 -0.42 -3.84
C GLU A 234 3.44 -0.44 -3.17
N SER A 235 4.51 -0.25 -3.94
CA SER A 235 5.88 -0.05 -3.42
C SER A 235 6.34 -1.08 -2.37
N GLY A 236 6.00 -2.35 -2.56
CA GLY A 236 6.34 -3.45 -1.64
C GLY A 236 5.29 -3.77 -0.58
N ASN A 237 4.26 -2.93 -0.42
CA ASN A 237 3.13 -3.21 0.46
C ASN A 237 2.00 -3.86 -0.33
N THR A 238 1.43 -4.93 0.23
CA THR A 238 0.29 -5.66 -0.36
C THR A 238 -0.90 -5.58 0.58
N ASN A 239 -1.99 -4.98 0.14
CA ASN A 239 -3.21 -4.79 0.92
C ASN A 239 -4.36 -5.57 0.31
N ILE A 240 -5.12 -6.30 1.12
CA ILE A 240 -6.33 -7.00 0.66
C ILE A 240 -7.49 -6.01 0.50
N LEU A 241 -8.22 -6.14 -0.61
CA LEU A 241 -9.42 -5.37 -0.90
C LEU A 241 -10.67 -6.09 -0.40
N VAL A 242 -11.66 -5.31 0.03
CA VAL A 242 -12.97 -5.81 0.44
C VAL A 242 -13.86 -5.91 -0.80
N ASN A 243 -14.44 -7.09 -0.99
CA ASN A 243 -15.43 -7.43 -2.02
C ASN A 243 -16.48 -8.38 -1.41
N ASP A 244 -17.46 -8.81 -2.21
CA ASP A 244 -18.57 -9.63 -1.71
C ASP A 244 -18.07 -10.96 -1.08
N TYR A 245 -17.06 -11.59 -1.69
CA TYR A 245 -16.48 -12.84 -1.19
C TYR A 245 -15.72 -12.64 0.14
N THR A 246 -14.84 -11.64 0.20
CA THR A 246 -14.05 -11.35 1.41
C THR A 246 -14.89 -10.75 2.54
N SER A 247 -16.08 -10.22 2.22
CA SER A 247 -17.07 -9.74 3.20
C SER A 247 -17.84 -10.88 3.87
N GLN A 248 -17.82 -12.10 3.33
CA GLN A 248 -18.42 -13.26 3.97
C GLN A 248 -17.80 -13.50 5.35
N HIS A 249 -18.63 -13.87 6.32
CA HIS A 249 -18.23 -13.94 7.73
C HIS A 249 -17.04 -14.90 7.94
N GLU A 250 -17.02 -16.04 7.28
CA GLU A 250 -15.96 -17.05 7.37
C GLU A 250 -14.62 -16.51 6.86
N ILE A 251 -14.64 -15.84 5.70
CA ILE A 251 -13.44 -15.31 5.03
C ILE A 251 -12.94 -14.06 5.75
N SER A 252 -13.84 -13.16 6.12
CA SER A 252 -13.53 -11.93 6.86
C SER A 252 -12.84 -12.25 8.20
N ARG A 253 -13.33 -13.26 8.92
CA ARG A 253 -12.68 -13.74 10.16
C ARG A 253 -11.26 -14.26 9.91
N GLN A 254 -11.05 -15.00 8.82
CA GLN A 254 -9.72 -15.48 8.45
C GLN A 254 -8.78 -14.32 8.09
N ILE A 255 -9.26 -13.33 7.35
CA ILE A 255 -8.49 -12.12 7.02
C ILE A 255 -8.06 -11.39 8.30
N GLU A 256 -8.97 -11.26 9.28
CA GLU A 256 -8.64 -10.62 10.56
C GLU A 256 -7.53 -11.36 11.31
N ILE A 257 -7.58 -12.70 11.31
CA ILE A 257 -6.60 -13.53 12.01
C ILE A 257 -5.26 -13.57 11.27
N PHE A 258 -5.26 -13.99 10.00
CA PHE A 258 -4.05 -14.26 9.26
C PHE A 258 -3.39 -12.99 8.71
N ILE A 259 -4.17 -12.07 8.15
CA ILE A 259 -3.63 -10.84 7.54
C ILE A 259 -3.46 -9.75 8.60
N ARG A 260 -4.49 -9.44 9.41
CA ARG A 260 -4.39 -8.31 10.35
C ARG A 260 -3.59 -8.63 11.62
N LYS A 261 -3.80 -9.79 12.25
CA LYS A 261 -3.11 -10.16 13.49
C LYS A 261 -1.74 -10.79 13.25
N MET A 262 -1.62 -11.68 12.26
CA MET A 262 -0.36 -12.40 11.98
C MET A 262 0.47 -11.81 10.84
N ASN A 263 -0.04 -10.79 10.12
CA ASN A 263 0.64 -10.13 9.02
C ASN A 263 1.18 -11.11 7.95
N SER A 264 0.42 -12.17 7.66
CA SER A 264 0.85 -13.25 6.77
C SER A 264 -0.23 -13.62 5.76
N ILE A 265 -0.10 -13.04 4.56
CA ILE A 265 -0.90 -13.42 3.39
C ILE A 265 -0.66 -14.89 3.00
N PRO A 266 0.58 -15.44 3.01
CA PRO A 266 0.80 -16.85 2.70
C PRO A 266 0.08 -17.81 3.66
N ALA A 267 0.01 -17.48 4.96
CA ALA A 267 -0.71 -18.30 5.92
C ALA A 267 -2.23 -18.26 5.66
N PHE A 268 -2.76 -17.08 5.30
CA PHE A 268 -4.16 -16.93 4.91
C PHE A 268 -4.50 -17.77 3.67
N THR A 269 -3.75 -17.61 2.58
CA THR A 269 -4.03 -18.30 1.32
C THR A 269 -3.85 -19.80 1.42
N ALA A 270 -2.87 -20.28 2.20
CA ALA A 270 -2.70 -21.71 2.47
C ALA A 270 -3.90 -22.30 3.23
N ASN A 271 -4.35 -21.64 4.31
CA ASN A 271 -5.53 -22.09 5.06
C ASN A 271 -6.78 -22.12 4.16
N LEU A 272 -6.99 -21.06 3.38
CA LEU A 272 -8.13 -20.97 2.48
C LEU A 272 -8.10 -22.05 1.39
N THR A 273 -6.93 -22.40 0.87
CA THR A 273 -6.77 -23.50 -0.10
C THR A 273 -7.20 -24.83 0.51
N VAL A 274 -6.76 -25.13 1.73
CA VAL A 274 -7.12 -26.37 2.44
C VAL A 274 -8.62 -26.43 2.70
N GLU A 275 -9.22 -25.33 3.16
CA GLU A 275 -10.66 -25.28 3.45
C GLU A 275 -11.51 -25.40 2.17
N SER A 276 -11.10 -24.75 1.09
CA SER A 276 -11.78 -24.84 -0.21
C SER A 276 -11.67 -26.24 -0.81
N PHE A 277 -10.50 -26.88 -0.68
CA PHE A 277 -10.31 -28.28 -1.06
C PHE A 277 -11.21 -29.23 -0.25
N ASN A 278 -11.26 -29.06 1.07
CA ASN A 278 -12.12 -29.87 1.94
C ASN A 278 -13.59 -29.70 1.59
N ARG A 279 -14.05 -28.46 1.37
CA ARG A 279 -15.43 -28.19 0.92
C ARG A 279 -15.75 -28.88 -0.41
N ARG A 280 -14.82 -28.94 -1.34
CA ARG A 280 -15.03 -29.58 -2.65
C ARG A 280 -14.97 -31.10 -2.59
N THR A 281 -14.16 -31.66 -1.70
CA THR A 281 -13.90 -33.11 -1.63
C THR A 281 -14.87 -33.83 -0.69
N LEU A 282 -15.43 -33.12 0.30
CA LEU A 282 -16.41 -33.64 1.25
C LEU A 282 -17.86 -33.31 0.87
N SER A 283 -18.08 -32.58 -0.23
CA SER A 283 -19.39 -32.30 -0.80
C SER A 283 -19.83 -33.35 -1.81
#